data_AF-A0A817BBU7-F1
#
_entry.id   AF-A0A817BBU7-F1
#
_cell.length_a   1.000
_cell.length_b   1.000
_cell.length_c   1.000
_cell.angle_alpha   90.00
_cell.angle_beta   90.00
_cell.angle_gamma   90.00
#
_symmetry.space_group_name_H-M   'P 1'
#
loop_
_entity.id
_entity.type
_entity.pdbx_description
1 polymer ?
#
loop_
_entity_poly.entity_id
_entity_poly.type
_entity_poly.pdbx_seq_one_letter_code
_entity_poly.pdbx_strand_id
1 'polypeptide(L)'
;MPLIDNNVKLDFKDVLIRPKRSTLKSRADVDLTRQFIFRNSKKTYQGIPIVASNMDTVGTFEMAIQLSKLQLFTTIHKHYTVEQWKEFAAEHKDILPNVAISSGMTENDLKKLRDVINAIPELEYICVDVANGYSEHFVEFVRYDLREPIRDFQVIPPGILSLQNLFYFCIHQKNDFIRFVLENSCKTLQQQCPLVKSAIEITRILCKLFYIGVEPNRHQIHKDYFLLFYTISSFFEQAFVRCLLLFNKTWKEMRACDVDFQVVSSVVYQQISQSLDDIFLINSSTTIINKTIISPYSSPKSQTLSSSVIKSPMNTSLTSIYQYTAMCSNGLFGVAAESEDFVIWDVEERRTIFVT
;
A
#
# COMPACT_ATOMS: atom_id res chain seq x y z
N MET A 1 21.11 -25.09 -15.72
CA MET A 1 22.45 -24.82 -15.16
C MET A 1 22.31 -23.62 -14.25
N PRO A 2 22.93 -23.61 -13.06
CA PRO A 2 23.02 -22.38 -12.27
C PRO A 2 23.69 -21.28 -13.11
N LEU A 3 23.16 -20.07 -13.05
CA LEU A 3 23.70 -18.91 -13.74
C LEU A 3 25.01 -18.52 -13.02
N ILE A 4 26.15 -18.70 -13.68
CA ILE A 4 27.46 -18.35 -13.10
C ILE A 4 27.72 -16.88 -13.42
N ASP A 5 27.78 -16.04 -12.39
CA ASP A 5 28.18 -14.65 -12.51
C ASP A 5 29.70 -14.52 -12.41
N ASN A 6 30.34 -14.09 -13.50
CA ASN A 6 31.79 -13.93 -13.61
C ASN A 6 32.28 -12.50 -13.28
N ASN A 7 31.39 -11.62 -12.81
CA ASN A 7 31.76 -10.25 -12.46
C ASN A 7 32.66 -10.22 -11.21
N VAL A 8 33.56 -9.22 -11.15
CA VAL A 8 34.42 -8.99 -9.98
C VAL A 8 33.56 -8.68 -8.76
N LYS A 9 33.79 -9.41 -7.66
CA LYS A 9 33.13 -9.21 -6.36
C LYS A 9 34.16 -8.65 -5.39
N LEU A 10 33.85 -7.49 -4.82
CA LEU A 10 34.73 -6.77 -3.89
C LEU A 10 34.21 -6.92 -2.46
N ASP A 11 35.09 -7.26 -1.52
CA ASP A 11 34.89 -7.19 -0.07
C ASP A 11 35.48 -5.91 0.52
N PHE A 12 35.18 -5.61 1.78
CA PHE A 12 35.78 -4.48 2.51
C PHE A 12 37.31 -4.52 2.55
N LYS A 13 37.92 -5.71 2.55
CA LYS A 13 39.37 -5.90 2.53
C LYS A 13 40.03 -5.52 1.20
N ASP A 14 39.25 -5.45 0.11
CA ASP A 14 39.75 -5.22 -1.25
C ASP A 14 39.82 -3.73 -1.60
N VAL A 15 39.29 -2.85 -0.74
CA VAL A 15 39.13 -1.42 -1.04
C VAL A 15 39.66 -0.52 0.07
N LEU A 16 40.08 0.69 -0.31
CA LEU A 16 40.47 1.77 0.60
C LEU A 16 39.78 3.08 0.19
N ILE A 17 39.45 3.93 1.16
CA ILE A 17 38.90 5.25 0.89
C ILE A 17 40.03 6.20 0.52
N ARG A 18 39.96 6.81 -0.66
CA ARG A 18 40.94 7.81 -1.11
C ARG A 18 40.76 9.13 -0.32
N PRO A 19 41.78 9.60 0.41
CA PRO A 19 41.70 10.89 1.10
C PRO A 19 41.48 12.05 0.14
N LYS A 20 40.72 13.06 0.57
CA LYS A 20 40.50 14.33 -0.14
C LYS A 20 40.73 15.50 0.80
N ARG A 21 41.17 16.65 0.27
CA ARG A 21 41.33 17.87 1.06
C ARG A 21 39.98 18.28 1.65
N SER A 22 39.97 18.69 2.92
CA SER A 22 38.78 19.18 3.63
C SER A 22 39.14 20.43 4.45
N THR A 23 38.12 21.14 4.90
CA THR A 23 38.23 22.31 5.80
C THR A 23 38.15 21.93 7.29
N LEU A 24 37.88 20.65 7.59
CA LEU A 24 37.74 20.15 8.95
C LEU A 24 39.10 20.20 9.66
N LYS A 25 39.11 20.74 10.88
CA LYS A 25 40.33 20.87 11.70
C LYS A 25 40.45 19.75 12.72
N SER A 26 39.32 19.26 13.23
CA SER A 26 39.25 18.17 14.21
C SER A 26 38.28 17.07 13.77
N ARG A 27 38.53 15.84 14.23
CA ARG A 27 37.58 14.72 14.09
C ARG A 27 36.29 14.93 14.90
N ALA A 28 36.36 15.72 15.97
CA ALA A 28 35.21 16.07 16.80
C ALA A 28 34.22 16.98 16.06
N ASP A 29 34.65 17.64 14.98
CA ASP A 29 33.80 18.53 14.17
C ASP A 29 32.89 17.74 13.18
N VAL A 30 33.01 16.40 13.14
CA VAL A 30 32.25 15.55 12.22
C VAL A 30 30.91 15.19 12.82
N ASP A 31 29.84 15.55 12.11
CA ASP A 31 28.48 15.12 12.44
C ASP A 31 28.14 13.76 11.79
N LEU A 32 27.95 12.76 12.64
CA LEU A 32 27.57 11.40 12.24
C LEU A 32 26.06 11.20 12.16
N THR A 33 25.28 12.16 12.67
CA THR A 33 23.82 12.05 12.65
C THR A 33 23.29 12.12 11.22
N ARG A 34 22.18 11.42 10.99
CA ARG A 34 21.45 11.42 9.73
C ARG A 34 19.97 11.54 10.02
N GLN A 35 19.28 12.22 9.11
CA GLN A 35 17.83 12.27 9.08
C GLN A 35 17.34 11.47 7.88
N PHE A 36 16.45 10.52 8.11
CA PHE A 36 15.81 9.75 7.05
C PHE A 36 14.30 9.93 7.13
N ILE A 37 13.68 10.21 5.98
CA ILE A 37 12.23 10.11 5.83
C ILE A 37 11.97 8.81 5.09
N PHE A 38 11.40 7.82 5.79
CA PHE A 38 11.16 6.53 5.18
C PHE A 38 10.07 6.65 4.11
N ARG A 39 10.37 6.10 2.92
CA ARG A 39 9.46 6.15 1.76
C ARG A 39 8.06 5.66 2.09
N ASN A 40 7.96 4.69 2.99
CA ASN A 40 6.77 3.87 3.17
C ASN A 40 5.93 4.35 4.35
N SER A 41 6.51 4.26 5.56
CA SER A 41 5.88 4.75 6.80
C SER A 41 5.71 6.27 6.83
N LYS A 42 6.49 7.02 6.03
CA LYS A 42 6.61 8.49 6.10
C LYS A 42 7.12 9.00 7.46
N LYS A 43 7.57 8.10 8.33
CA LYS A 43 8.20 8.47 9.60
C LYS A 43 9.59 9.02 9.34
N THR A 44 10.01 9.88 10.26
CA THR A 44 11.31 10.51 10.23
C THR A 44 12.17 9.91 11.34
N TYR A 45 13.29 9.29 10.96
CA TYR A 45 14.32 8.88 11.91
C TYR A 45 15.41 9.96 11.98
N GLN A 46 15.93 10.20 13.18
CA GLN A 46 17.09 11.05 13.39
C GLN A 46 18.04 10.41 14.42
N GLY A 47 19.25 10.06 13.98
CA GLY A 47 20.26 9.44 14.82
C GLY A 47 21.49 9.01 14.04
N ILE A 48 22.39 8.26 14.67
CA ILE A 48 23.58 7.70 14.03
C ILE A 48 23.18 6.35 13.41
N PRO A 49 23.32 6.16 12.09
CA PRO A 49 22.81 4.98 11.38
C PRO A 49 23.72 3.75 11.54
N ILE A 50 24.02 3.41 12.79
CA ILE A 50 24.71 2.18 13.19
C ILE A 50 23.72 1.40 14.03
N VAL A 51 23.50 0.15 13.63
CA VAL A 51 22.46 -0.71 14.18
C VAL A 51 23.11 -1.93 14.85
N ALA A 52 22.77 -2.18 16.12
CA ALA A 52 23.09 -3.46 16.74
C ALA A 52 22.18 -4.56 16.18
N SER A 53 22.80 -5.63 15.68
CA SER A 53 22.12 -6.78 15.08
C SER A 53 21.20 -7.50 16.08
N ASN A 54 20.11 -8.07 15.56
CA ASN A 54 19.08 -8.83 16.26
C ASN A 54 19.52 -10.24 16.74
N MET A 55 20.82 -10.48 16.85
CA MET A 55 21.37 -11.68 17.47
C MET A 55 21.11 -11.65 18.98
N ASP A 56 20.84 -12.82 19.57
CA ASP A 56 20.55 -13.00 21.00
C ASP A 56 21.65 -12.48 21.94
N THR A 57 22.90 -12.49 21.50
CA THR A 57 24.08 -12.01 22.24
C THR A 57 24.45 -10.55 21.96
N VAL A 58 23.73 -9.87 21.07
CA VAL A 58 24.02 -8.49 20.64
C VAL A 58 22.82 -7.58 20.88
N GLY A 59 21.66 -7.90 20.31
CA GLY A 59 20.45 -7.10 20.35
C GLY A 59 19.66 -7.28 21.65
N THR A 60 20.29 -7.06 22.80
CA THR A 60 19.64 -7.18 24.11
C THR A 60 19.08 -5.83 24.58
N PHE A 61 18.20 -5.84 25.60
CA PHE A 61 17.67 -4.61 26.18
C PHE A 61 18.77 -3.75 26.81
N GLU A 62 19.74 -4.36 27.47
CA GLU A 62 20.89 -3.67 28.06
C GLU A 62 21.72 -2.98 26.98
N MET A 63 21.91 -3.62 25.82
CA MET A 63 22.59 -3.02 24.68
C MET A 63 21.82 -1.80 24.16
N ALA A 64 20.49 -1.89 24.01
CA ALA A 64 19.66 -0.76 23.62
C ALA A 64 19.77 0.44 24.57
N ILE A 65 19.81 0.20 25.88
CA ILE A 65 19.98 1.26 26.88
C ILE A 65 21.34 1.96 26.74
N GLN A 66 22.42 1.24 26.44
CA GLN A 66 23.73 1.88 26.27
C GLN A 66 23.88 2.58 24.92
N LEU A 67 23.36 1.98 23.84
CA LEU A 67 23.47 2.55 22.50
C LEU A 67 22.60 3.78 22.29
N SER A 68 21.42 3.83 22.90
CA SER A 68 20.52 4.98 22.83
C SER A 68 21.15 6.28 23.37
N LYS A 69 22.02 6.19 24.39
CA LYS A 69 22.79 7.34 24.92
C LYS A 69 23.69 8.00 23.88
N LEU A 70 24.07 7.25 22.85
CA LEU A 70 24.89 7.69 21.73
C LEU A 70 24.05 7.95 20.47
N GLN A 71 22.73 7.88 20.55
CA GLN A 71 21.80 7.97 19.42
C GLN A 71 21.98 6.85 18.37
N LEU A 72 22.51 5.70 18.79
CA LEU A 72 22.57 4.48 17.97
C LEU A 72 21.26 3.70 18.07
N PHE A 73 21.05 2.80 17.11
CA PHE A 73 19.82 2.02 16.99
C PHE A 73 20.05 0.54 17.37
N THR A 74 19.03 -0.12 17.91
CA THR A 74 19.10 -1.56 18.25
C THR A 74 17.92 -2.32 17.68
N THR A 75 18.19 -3.36 16.90
CA THR A 75 17.19 -4.40 16.59
C THR A 75 17.25 -5.45 17.68
N ILE A 76 16.20 -5.58 18.49
CA ILE A 76 16.18 -6.49 19.64
C ILE A 76 15.91 -7.91 19.17
N HIS A 77 16.63 -8.89 19.70
CA HIS A 77 16.44 -10.29 19.33
C HIS A 77 15.02 -10.79 19.65
N LYS A 78 14.55 -11.80 18.91
CA LYS A 78 13.15 -12.25 18.96
C LYS A 78 12.78 -13.13 20.16
N HIS A 79 13.65 -13.29 21.15
CA HIS A 79 13.49 -14.31 22.20
C HIS A 79 12.87 -13.80 23.52
N TYR A 80 12.79 -12.48 23.71
CA TYR A 80 12.10 -11.92 24.87
C TYR A 80 10.59 -12.15 24.80
N THR A 81 9.97 -12.37 25.96
CA THR A 81 8.52 -12.53 26.09
C THR A 81 7.80 -11.18 26.00
N VAL A 82 6.48 -11.24 25.83
CA VAL A 82 5.63 -10.04 25.78
C VAL A 82 5.70 -9.26 27.10
N GLU A 83 5.79 -9.96 28.23
CA GLU A 83 5.90 -9.38 29.57
C GLU A 83 7.21 -8.63 29.74
N GLN A 84 8.33 -9.21 29.28
CA GLN A 84 9.64 -8.56 29.34
C GLN A 84 9.67 -7.29 28.48
N TRP A 85 9.05 -7.33 27.30
CA TRP A 85 8.87 -6.13 26.47
C TRP A 85 8.05 -5.05 27.15
N LYS A 86 6.97 -5.41 27.84
CA LYS A 86 6.13 -4.46 28.59
C LYS A 86 6.89 -3.81 29.74
N GLU A 87 7.66 -4.60 30.49
CA GLU A 87 8.51 -4.11 31.58
C GLU A 87 9.57 -3.14 31.05
N PHE A 88 10.30 -3.54 30.01
CA PHE A 88 11.29 -2.68 29.35
C PHE A 88 10.69 -1.37 28.84
N ALA A 89 9.54 -1.42 28.17
CA ALA A 89 8.89 -0.22 27.66
C ALA A 89 8.28 0.66 28.75
N ALA A 90 7.90 0.10 29.91
CA ALA A 90 7.44 0.88 31.05
C ALA A 90 8.59 1.70 31.66
N GLU A 91 9.79 1.11 31.76
CA GLU A 91 10.96 1.75 32.36
C GLU A 91 11.72 2.67 31.40
N HIS A 92 11.73 2.35 30.10
CA HIS A 92 12.59 3.01 29.10
C HIS A 92 11.80 3.54 27.90
N LYS A 93 10.77 4.34 28.14
CA LYS A 93 9.94 4.94 27.06
C LYS A 93 10.71 5.82 26.10
N ASP A 94 11.74 6.50 26.59
CA ASP A 94 12.56 7.47 25.84
C ASP A 94 13.43 6.82 24.76
N ILE A 95 13.75 5.53 24.89
CA ILE A 95 14.63 4.82 23.94
C ILE A 95 13.85 4.05 22.86
N LEU A 96 12.54 3.85 23.03
CA LEU A 96 11.69 3.15 22.05
C LEU A 96 11.78 3.68 20.61
N PRO A 97 11.98 4.99 20.34
CA PRO A 97 12.19 5.50 18.99
C PRO A 97 13.47 4.99 18.30
N ASN A 98 14.41 4.42 19.05
CA ASN A 98 15.69 3.89 18.54
C ASN A 98 15.78 2.35 18.66
N VAL A 99 14.64 1.69 18.84
CA VAL A 99 14.55 0.24 19.04
C VAL A 99 13.56 -0.37 18.04
N ALA A 100 13.91 -1.54 17.50
CA ALA A 100 12.99 -2.38 16.73
C ALA A 100 12.77 -3.74 17.41
N ILE A 101 11.54 -4.25 17.37
CA ILE A 101 11.26 -5.66 17.70
C ILE A 101 11.56 -6.54 16.49
N SER A 102 12.23 -7.67 16.70
CA SER A 102 12.48 -8.63 15.64
C SER A 102 11.44 -9.75 15.57
N SER A 103 11.11 -10.19 14.36
CA SER A 103 10.22 -11.32 14.08
C SER A 103 10.76 -12.18 12.94
N GLY A 104 10.51 -13.49 13.03
CA GLY A 104 10.60 -14.39 11.88
C GLY A 104 9.26 -14.48 11.14
N MET A 105 9.09 -15.53 10.33
CA MET A 105 7.89 -15.76 9.52
C MET A 105 6.86 -16.74 10.12
N THR A 106 7.17 -17.34 11.28
CA THR A 106 6.27 -18.36 11.85
C THR A 106 5.02 -17.72 12.44
N GLU A 107 3.91 -18.46 12.49
CA GLU A 107 2.66 -17.98 13.09
C GLU A 107 2.84 -17.58 14.57
N ASN A 108 3.68 -18.30 15.31
CA ASN A 108 4.02 -17.97 16.69
C ASN A 108 4.83 -16.66 16.80
N ASP A 109 5.76 -16.43 15.87
CA ASP A 109 6.53 -15.18 15.82
C ASP A 109 5.61 -13.99 15.50
N LEU A 110 4.69 -14.16 14.53
CA LEU A 110 3.67 -13.16 14.20
C LEU A 110 2.74 -12.84 15.37
N LYS A 111 2.26 -13.87 16.06
CA LYS A 111 1.38 -13.69 17.22
C LYS A 111 2.09 -12.87 18.30
N LYS A 112 3.32 -13.25 18.66
CA LYS A 112 4.13 -12.50 19.63
C LYS A 112 4.39 -11.07 19.18
N LEU A 113 4.73 -10.87 17.91
CA LEU A 113 4.91 -9.53 17.35
C LEU A 113 3.65 -8.68 17.54
N ARG A 114 2.48 -9.19 17.13
CA ARG A 114 1.18 -8.53 17.29
C ARG A 114 0.86 -8.22 18.75
N ASP A 115 1.10 -9.17 19.65
CA ASP A 115 0.85 -8.98 21.08
C ASP A 115 1.74 -7.88 21.68
N VAL A 116 3.01 -7.76 21.25
CA VAL A 116 3.93 -6.71 21.68
C VAL A 116 3.55 -5.35 21.11
N ILE A 117 3.31 -5.23 19.79
CA ILE A 117 3.01 -3.94 19.17
C ILE A 117 1.66 -3.36 19.65
N ASN A 118 0.68 -4.22 19.92
CA ASN A 118 -0.61 -3.82 20.50
C ASN A 118 -0.46 -3.36 21.95
N ALA A 119 0.45 -3.97 22.71
CA ALA A 119 0.74 -3.57 24.08
C ALA A 119 1.60 -2.30 24.16
N ILE A 120 2.41 -2.02 23.14
CA ILE A 120 3.39 -0.92 23.10
C ILE A 120 3.21 -0.13 21.79
N PRO A 121 2.20 0.77 21.74
CA PRO A 121 1.93 1.63 20.59
C PRO A 121 3.13 2.50 20.16
N GLU A 122 4.00 2.86 21.10
CA GLU A 122 5.16 3.72 20.87
C GLU A 122 6.30 3.03 20.09
N LEU A 123 6.27 1.71 19.92
CA LEU A 123 7.36 0.95 19.30
C LEU A 123 7.35 1.04 17.76
N GLU A 124 7.97 2.06 17.17
CA GLU A 124 7.71 2.38 15.77
C GLU A 124 8.37 1.48 14.72
N TYR A 125 9.24 0.54 15.12
CA TYR A 125 10.10 -0.21 14.20
C TYR A 125 9.99 -1.72 14.39
N ILE A 126 10.02 -2.44 13.27
CA ILE A 126 9.97 -3.90 13.20
C ILE A 126 11.15 -4.37 12.36
N CYS A 127 11.87 -5.39 12.82
CA CYS A 127 12.91 -6.07 12.06
C CYS A 127 12.40 -7.46 11.65
N VAL A 128 12.24 -7.71 10.36
CA VAL A 128 11.87 -9.02 9.84
C VAL A 128 13.14 -9.68 9.32
N ASP A 129 13.57 -10.73 10.01
CA ASP A 129 14.85 -11.39 9.75
C ASP A 129 14.63 -12.82 9.28
N VAL A 130 15.11 -13.12 8.07
CA VAL A 130 14.95 -14.44 7.43
C VAL A 130 16.19 -14.81 6.62
N ALA A 131 16.61 -16.07 6.72
CA ALA A 131 17.79 -16.54 5.99
C ALA A 131 17.64 -16.46 4.45
N ASN A 132 16.41 -16.51 3.94
CA ASN A 132 16.12 -16.41 2.50
C ASN A 132 14.99 -15.41 2.20
N GLY A 133 15.35 -14.13 2.14
CA GLY A 133 14.44 -13.05 1.76
C GLY A 133 13.96 -13.11 0.30
N TYR A 134 14.59 -13.91 -0.58
CA TYR A 134 14.16 -14.04 -1.99
C TYR A 134 12.94 -14.95 -2.17
N SER A 135 12.50 -15.65 -1.12
CA SER A 135 11.37 -16.56 -1.23
C SER A 135 10.05 -15.80 -1.47
N GLU A 136 9.22 -16.34 -2.37
CA GLU A 136 7.86 -15.82 -2.59
C GLU A 136 7.07 -15.77 -1.29
N HIS A 137 7.21 -16.79 -0.46
CA HIS A 137 6.61 -16.87 0.87
C HIS A 137 6.98 -15.68 1.76
N PHE A 138 8.21 -15.16 1.68
CA PHE A 138 8.63 -13.96 2.42
C PHE A 138 7.94 -12.70 1.90
N VAL A 139 7.84 -12.56 0.58
CA VAL A 139 7.13 -11.43 -0.04
C VAL A 139 5.66 -11.46 0.34
N GLU A 140 5.01 -12.62 0.33
CA GLU A 140 3.64 -12.82 0.77
C GLU A 140 3.45 -12.49 2.25
N PHE A 141 4.34 -13.01 3.11
CA PHE A 141 4.32 -12.76 4.55
C PHE A 141 4.29 -11.27 4.87
N VAL A 142 5.20 -10.49 4.29
CA VAL A 142 5.21 -9.05 4.56
C VAL A 142 4.00 -8.35 3.93
N ARG A 143 3.48 -8.83 2.80
CA ARG A 143 2.34 -8.22 2.09
C ARG A 143 0.97 -8.52 2.68
N TYR A 144 0.79 -9.69 3.30
CA TYR A 144 -0.53 -10.18 3.72
C TYR A 144 -0.60 -10.46 5.21
N ASP A 145 0.48 -10.93 5.83
CA ASP A 145 0.48 -11.27 7.25
C ASP A 145 0.90 -10.09 8.14
N LEU A 146 1.86 -9.28 7.67
CA LEU A 146 2.23 -8.02 8.33
C LEU A 146 1.37 -6.83 7.88
N ARG A 147 0.79 -6.89 6.68
CA ARG A 147 -0.07 -5.84 6.14
C ARG A 147 -1.50 -6.34 6.04
N GLU A 148 -2.41 -5.73 6.79
CA GLU A 148 -3.84 -6.01 6.70
C GLU A 148 -4.45 -5.32 5.45
N PRO A 149 -4.78 -6.03 4.36
CA PRO A 149 -5.24 -5.39 3.12
C PRO A 149 -6.58 -4.67 3.27
N ILE A 150 -7.36 -5.05 4.29
CA ILE A 150 -8.64 -4.42 4.64
C ILE A 150 -8.49 -2.93 4.97
N ARG A 151 -7.30 -2.51 5.44
CA ARG A 151 -7.03 -1.12 5.83
C ARG A 151 -7.02 -0.15 4.65
N ASP A 152 -6.75 -0.63 3.44
CA ASP A 152 -6.87 0.19 2.22
C ASP A 152 -8.31 0.73 2.05
N PHE A 153 -9.31 0.02 2.59
CA PHE A 153 -10.73 0.38 2.54
C PHE A 153 -11.22 1.16 3.77
N GLN A 154 -10.35 1.55 4.70
CA GLN A 154 -10.76 2.36 5.87
C GLN A 154 -10.91 3.85 5.54
N VAL A 155 -10.27 4.33 4.47
CA VAL A 155 -10.31 5.75 4.09
C VAL A 155 -11.65 6.10 3.42
N ILE A 156 -12.39 7.02 4.03
CA ILE A 156 -13.68 7.52 3.53
C ILE A 156 -13.50 8.93 2.92
N PRO A 157 -13.99 9.19 1.69
CA PRO A 157 -14.62 8.25 0.74
C PRO A 157 -13.57 7.45 -0.07
N PRO A 158 -13.88 6.21 -0.52
CA PRO A 158 -15.20 5.55 -0.50
C PRO A 158 -15.43 4.56 0.67
N GLY A 159 -14.42 4.27 1.48
CA GLY A 159 -14.53 3.28 2.55
C GLY A 159 -14.81 1.86 2.05
N ILE A 160 -15.62 1.13 2.83
CA ILE A 160 -16.04 -0.26 2.56
C ILE A 160 -16.81 -0.44 1.24
N LEU A 161 -17.40 0.65 0.69
CA LEU A 161 -18.14 0.60 -0.57
C LEU A 161 -17.28 0.08 -1.72
N SER A 162 -16.00 0.44 -1.76
CA SER A 162 -15.10 -0.06 -2.81
C SER A 162 -14.86 -1.56 -2.69
N LEU A 163 -14.80 -2.09 -1.47
CA LEU A 163 -14.71 -3.54 -1.24
C LEU A 163 -15.99 -4.25 -1.68
N GLN A 164 -17.16 -3.68 -1.38
CA GLN A 164 -18.46 -4.22 -1.83
C GLN A 164 -18.55 -4.26 -3.36
N ASN A 165 -18.07 -3.21 -4.03
CA ASN A 165 -18.01 -3.16 -5.49
C ASN A 165 -17.07 -4.22 -6.09
N LEU A 166 -15.90 -4.43 -5.48
CA LEU A 166 -14.98 -5.50 -5.88
C LEU A 166 -15.59 -6.89 -5.67
N PHE A 167 -16.29 -7.08 -4.56
CA PHE A 167 -17.00 -8.32 -4.27
C PHE A 167 -18.13 -8.58 -5.27
N TYR A 168 -18.89 -7.54 -5.64
CA TYR A 168 -19.87 -7.62 -6.72
C TYR A 168 -19.21 -8.04 -8.03
N PHE A 169 -18.07 -7.44 -8.41
CA PHE A 169 -17.34 -7.81 -9.62
C PHE A 169 -16.94 -9.29 -9.62
N CYS A 170 -16.39 -9.75 -8.50
CA CYS A 170 -15.94 -11.13 -8.32
C CYS A 170 -17.09 -12.14 -8.46
N ILE A 171 -18.26 -11.84 -7.89
CA ILE A 171 -19.41 -12.75 -7.91
C ILE A 171 -20.13 -12.73 -9.25
N HIS A 172 -20.45 -11.54 -9.76
CA HIS A 172 -21.35 -11.39 -10.90
C HIS A 172 -20.64 -11.48 -12.24
N GLN A 173 -19.32 -11.24 -12.30
CA GLN A 173 -18.51 -11.36 -13.52
C GLN A 173 -17.17 -12.07 -13.24
N LYS A 174 -17.24 -13.25 -12.61
CA LYS A 174 -16.09 -14.04 -12.15
C LYS A 174 -14.98 -14.22 -13.19
N ASN A 175 -15.33 -14.55 -14.44
CA ASN A 175 -14.34 -14.80 -15.49
C ASN A 175 -13.55 -13.53 -15.86
N ASP A 176 -14.24 -12.39 -15.97
CA ASP A 176 -13.62 -11.10 -16.26
C ASP A 176 -12.78 -10.62 -15.07
N PHE A 177 -13.23 -10.88 -13.84
CA PHE A 177 -12.47 -10.61 -12.62
C PHE A 177 -11.17 -11.41 -12.57
N ILE A 178 -11.24 -12.74 -12.76
CA ILE A 178 -10.06 -13.61 -12.78
C ILE A 178 -9.09 -13.17 -13.87
N ARG A 179 -9.61 -12.90 -15.08
CA ARG A 179 -8.80 -12.40 -16.19
C ARG A 179 -8.10 -11.09 -15.84
N PHE A 180 -8.82 -10.13 -15.25
CA PHE A 180 -8.25 -8.86 -14.82
C PHE A 180 -7.08 -9.06 -13.85
N VAL A 181 -7.27 -9.91 -12.84
CA VAL A 181 -6.25 -10.21 -11.82
C VAL A 181 -5.04 -10.85 -12.48
N LEU A 182 -5.22 -11.94 -13.22
CA LEU A 182 -4.11 -12.67 -13.85
C LEU A 182 -3.32 -11.80 -14.84
N GLU A 183 -4.02 -11.00 -15.67
CA GLU A 183 -3.36 -10.09 -16.63
C GLU A 183 -2.49 -9.02 -15.96
N ASN A 184 -2.79 -8.67 -14.71
CA ASN A 184 -2.03 -7.68 -13.95
C ASN A 184 -1.04 -8.32 -12.98
N SER A 185 -1.18 -9.60 -12.62
CA SER A 185 -0.21 -10.32 -11.80
C SER A 185 1.01 -10.81 -12.60
N CYS A 186 0.85 -11.14 -13.89
CA CYS A 186 1.92 -11.74 -14.71
C CYS A 186 2.86 -10.74 -15.42
N LYS A 187 2.76 -9.42 -15.13
CA LYS A 187 3.61 -8.39 -15.76
C LYS A 187 4.78 -7.99 -14.87
N THR A 188 5.80 -7.36 -15.44
CA THR A 188 6.85 -6.68 -14.66
C THR A 188 6.21 -5.67 -13.70
N LEU A 189 6.71 -5.61 -12.47
CA LEU A 189 6.09 -4.89 -11.34
C LEU A 189 5.72 -3.43 -11.67
N GLN A 190 6.50 -2.78 -12.54
CA GLN A 190 6.33 -1.39 -12.93
C GLN A 190 5.14 -1.12 -13.86
N GLN A 191 4.58 -2.13 -14.55
CA GLN A 191 3.49 -1.95 -15.53
C GLN A 191 2.15 -2.55 -15.10
N GLN A 192 2.09 -3.08 -13.88
CA GLN A 192 0.87 -3.67 -13.33
C GLN A 192 -0.13 -2.56 -12.97
N CYS A 193 -1.38 -2.68 -13.41
CA CYS A 193 -2.43 -1.80 -12.94
C CYS A 193 -2.82 -2.22 -11.51
N PRO A 194 -2.66 -1.36 -10.49
CA PRO A 194 -2.90 -1.75 -9.11
C PRO A 194 -4.41 -1.88 -8.84
N LEU A 195 -4.92 -3.11 -8.77
CA LEU A 195 -6.36 -3.41 -8.67
C LEU A 195 -7.05 -2.65 -7.54
N VAL A 196 -6.57 -2.79 -6.30
CA VAL A 196 -7.21 -2.22 -5.10
C VAL A 196 -7.19 -0.69 -5.16
N LYS A 197 -6.03 -0.09 -5.49
CA LYS A 197 -5.89 1.37 -5.62
C LYS A 197 -6.80 1.93 -6.71
N SER A 198 -6.89 1.25 -7.85
CA SER A 198 -7.76 1.64 -8.96
C SER A 198 -9.24 1.51 -8.59
N ALA A 199 -9.63 0.43 -7.90
CA ALA A 199 -11.00 0.22 -7.43
C ALA A 199 -11.45 1.31 -6.44
N ILE A 200 -10.59 1.67 -5.48
CA ILE A 200 -10.84 2.76 -4.54
C ILE A 200 -11.03 4.08 -5.29
N GLU A 201 -10.16 4.37 -6.25
CA GLU A 201 -10.22 5.60 -7.04
C GLU A 201 -11.50 5.67 -7.90
N ILE A 202 -11.84 4.60 -8.61
CA ILE A 202 -13.05 4.53 -9.43
C ILE A 202 -14.30 4.69 -8.57
N THR A 203 -14.35 4.06 -7.40
CA THR A 203 -15.51 4.22 -6.51
C THR A 203 -15.62 5.68 -6.03
N ARG A 204 -14.49 6.33 -5.73
CA ARG A 204 -14.48 7.76 -5.37
C ARG A 204 -14.95 8.66 -6.51
N ILE A 205 -14.47 8.41 -7.73
CA ILE A 205 -14.90 9.12 -8.93
C ILE A 205 -16.41 9.00 -9.13
N LEU A 206 -16.95 7.78 -9.03
CA LEU A 206 -18.38 7.55 -9.20
C LEU A 206 -19.21 8.20 -8.09
N CYS A 207 -18.77 8.15 -6.83
CA CYS A 207 -19.43 8.88 -5.74
C CYS A 207 -19.47 10.39 -6.02
N LYS A 208 -18.40 10.96 -6.56
CA LYS A 208 -18.34 12.38 -6.93
C LYS A 208 -19.27 12.71 -8.11
N LEU A 209 -19.28 11.89 -9.16
CA LEU A 209 -20.08 12.12 -10.36
C LEU A 209 -21.58 11.94 -10.12
N PHE A 210 -21.95 11.00 -9.23
CA PHE A 210 -23.35 10.78 -8.84
C PHE A 210 -23.78 11.58 -7.61
N TYR A 211 -22.95 12.51 -7.13
CA TYR A 211 -23.24 13.37 -5.98
C TYR A 211 -23.68 12.59 -4.72
N ILE A 212 -23.09 11.40 -4.50
CA ILE A 212 -23.44 10.53 -3.36
C ILE A 212 -23.05 11.23 -2.06
N GLY A 213 -24.04 11.41 -1.17
CA GLY A 213 -23.86 12.07 0.13
C GLY A 213 -24.00 13.59 0.11
N VAL A 214 -24.35 14.19 -1.04
CA VAL A 214 -24.66 15.62 -1.15
C VAL A 214 -26.16 15.83 -0.95
N GLU A 215 -26.54 16.75 -0.06
CA GLU A 215 -27.96 17.08 0.13
C GLU A 215 -28.53 17.80 -1.10
N PRO A 216 -29.75 17.44 -1.56
CA PRO A 216 -30.38 18.09 -2.70
C PRO A 216 -30.70 19.55 -2.36
N ASN A 217 -30.14 20.47 -3.14
CA ASN A 217 -30.29 21.89 -2.92
C ASN A 217 -31.69 22.33 -3.36
N ARG A 218 -32.57 22.75 -2.42
CA ARG A 218 -33.98 23.06 -2.70
C ARG A 218 -34.21 24.18 -3.74
N HIS A 219 -33.18 25.00 -4.00
CA HIS A 219 -33.24 26.11 -4.96
C HIS A 219 -32.56 25.80 -6.31
N GLN A 220 -31.85 24.67 -6.43
CA GLN A 220 -31.32 24.14 -7.69
C GLN A 220 -31.93 22.76 -7.90
N ILE A 221 -33.16 22.73 -8.42
CA ILE A 221 -33.75 21.50 -8.93
C ILE A 221 -32.97 21.17 -10.22
N HIS A 222 -31.86 20.46 -10.10
CA HIS A 222 -31.29 19.76 -11.25
C HIS A 222 -32.37 18.79 -11.73
N LYS A 223 -32.95 19.06 -12.90
CA LYS A 223 -33.97 18.21 -13.53
C LYS A 223 -33.40 16.89 -14.07
N ASP A 224 -32.12 16.66 -13.82
CA ASP A 224 -31.32 15.63 -14.47
C ASP A 224 -31.14 14.47 -13.49
N TYR A 225 -32.11 13.57 -13.45
CA TYR A 225 -31.99 12.30 -12.75
C TYR A 225 -31.65 11.20 -13.76
N PHE A 226 -30.71 10.33 -13.39
CA PHE A 226 -30.35 9.19 -14.20
C PHE A 226 -31.46 8.13 -14.14
N LEU A 227 -32.31 8.07 -15.16
CA LEU A 227 -33.40 7.08 -15.26
C LEU A 227 -32.89 5.62 -15.19
N LEU A 228 -31.62 5.39 -15.52
CA LEU A 228 -30.94 4.11 -15.42
C LEU A 228 -30.91 3.53 -14.00
N PHE A 229 -30.81 4.37 -12.95
CA PHE A 229 -30.88 3.89 -11.56
C PHE A 229 -32.26 3.31 -11.21
N TYR A 230 -33.33 3.75 -11.87
CA TYR A 230 -34.67 3.18 -11.68
C TYR A 230 -34.89 1.90 -12.49
N THR A 231 -34.14 1.73 -13.59
CA THR A 231 -34.31 0.60 -14.50
C THR A 231 -33.45 -0.60 -14.10
N ILE A 232 -32.30 -0.35 -13.44
CA ILE A 232 -31.30 -1.37 -13.12
C ILE A 232 -31.02 -1.35 -11.62
N SER A 233 -31.33 -2.46 -10.94
CA SER A 233 -31.24 -2.59 -9.47
C SER A 233 -29.82 -2.52 -8.89
N SER A 234 -28.78 -2.78 -9.70
CA SER A 234 -27.36 -2.71 -9.33
C SER A 234 -26.57 -1.82 -10.30
N PHE A 235 -27.18 -0.70 -10.72
CA PHE A 235 -26.59 0.18 -11.72
C PHE A 235 -25.22 0.70 -11.28
N PHE A 236 -25.06 1.08 -10.01
CA PHE A 236 -23.82 1.65 -9.50
C PHE A 236 -22.67 0.62 -9.55
N GLU A 237 -22.91 -0.61 -9.11
CA GLU A 237 -21.94 -1.69 -9.13
C GLU A 237 -21.58 -2.07 -10.57
N GLN A 238 -22.56 -2.10 -11.48
CA GLN A 238 -22.31 -2.34 -12.89
C GLN A 238 -21.48 -1.22 -13.54
N ALA A 239 -21.78 0.04 -13.21
CA ALA A 239 -21.00 1.19 -13.65
C ALA A 239 -19.57 1.11 -13.11
N PHE A 240 -19.39 0.74 -11.85
CA PHE A 240 -18.08 0.49 -11.25
C PHE A 240 -17.27 -0.53 -12.05
N VAL A 241 -17.83 -1.71 -12.34
CA VAL A 241 -17.10 -2.76 -13.07
C VAL A 241 -16.66 -2.25 -14.44
N ARG A 242 -17.55 -1.57 -15.18
CA ARG A 242 -17.22 -1.00 -16.48
C ARG A 242 -16.12 0.07 -16.39
N CYS A 243 -16.19 0.95 -15.40
CA CYS A 243 -15.19 1.99 -15.19
C CYS A 243 -13.83 1.42 -14.76
N LEU A 244 -13.81 0.35 -13.96
CA LEU A 244 -12.59 -0.35 -13.56
C LEU A 244 -11.91 -1.06 -14.75
N LEU A 245 -12.71 -1.71 -15.60
CA LEU A 245 -12.22 -2.29 -16.86
C LEU A 245 -11.69 -1.21 -17.81
N LEU A 246 -12.38 -0.07 -17.93
CA LEU A 246 -11.91 1.10 -18.68
C LEU A 246 -10.58 1.61 -18.11
N PHE A 247 -10.46 1.75 -16.79
CA PHE A 247 -9.23 2.20 -16.16
C PHE A 247 -8.05 1.30 -16.52
N ASN A 248 -8.21 -0.02 -16.44
CA ASN A 248 -7.18 -0.98 -16.82
C ASN A 248 -6.86 -0.94 -18.32
N LYS A 249 -7.85 -0.68 -19.17
CA LYS A 249 -7.62 -0.46 -20.61
C LYS A 249 -6.81 0.81 -20.85
N THR A 250 -7.22 1.95 -20.30
CA THR A 250 -6.50 3.23 -20.42
C THR A 250 -5.09 3.12 -19.86
N TRP A 251 -4.90 2.47 -18.71
CA TRP A 251 -3.58 2.18 -18.14
C TRP A 251 -2.65 1.47 -19.12
N LYS A 252 -3.17 0.43 -19.80
CA LYS A 252 -2.42 -0.33 -20.81
C LYS A 252 -2.13 0.49 -22.06
N GLU A 253 -3.09 1.26 -22.56
CA GLU A 253 -2.92 2.13 -23.72
C GLU A 253 -1.86 3.20 -23.48
N MET A 254 -1.83 3.75 -22.26
CA MET A 254 -0.83 4.74 -21.85
C MET A 254 0.53 4.13 -21.50
N ARG A 255 0.64 2.80 -21.44
CA ARG A 255 1.83 2.07 -20.95
C ARG A 255 2.30 2.61 -19.58
N ALA A 256 1.33 2.91 -18.72
CA ALA A 256 1.55 3.61 -17.46
C ALA A 256 2.28 2.77 -16.42
N CYS A 257 2.95 3.46 -15.50
CA CYS A 257 3.52 2.89 -14.29
C CYS A 257 2.96 3.56 -13.02
N ASP A 258 3.36 3.08 -11.84
CA ASP A 258 2.78 3.53 -10.56
C ASP A 258 2.84 5.05 -10.32
N VAL A 259 3.86 5.74 -10.86
CA VAL A 259 3.98 7.20 -10.75
C VAL A 259 2.95 7.94 -11.62
N ASP A 260 2.46 7.31 -12.68
CA ASP A 260 1.48 7.89 -13.61
C ASP A 260 0.04 7.73 -13.12
N PHE A 261 -0.17 7.10 -11.96
CA PHE A 261 -1.50 6.73 -11.48
C PHE A 261 -2.48 7.89 -11.44
N GLN A 262 -2.05 9.07 -10.97
CA GLN A 262 -2.91 10.26 -10.91
C GLN A 262 -3.24 10.79 -12.31
N VAL A 263 -2.31 10.68 -13.26
CA VAL A 263 -2.52 11.08 -14.65
C VAL A 263 -3.56 10.15 -15.30
N VAL A 264 -3.40 8.83 -15.18
CA VAL A 264 -4.39 7.86 -15.68
C VAL A 264 -5.76 8.09 -15.04
N SER A 265 -5.81 8.32 -13.72
CA SER A 265 -7.05 8.62 -13.01
C SER A 265 -7.77 9.85 -13.56
N SER A 266 -7.04 10.94 -13.83
CA SER A 266 -7.62 12.17 -14.41
C SER A 266 -8.17 11.96 -15.83
N VAL A 267 -7.48 11.19 -16.66
CA VAL A 267 -7.94 10.83 -18.00
C VAL A 267 -9.22 10.01 -17.92
N VAL A 268 -9.25 9.00 -17.04
CA VAL A 268 -10.41 8.14 -16.84
C VAL A 268 -11.60 8.94 -16.28
N TYR A 269 -11.35 9.89 -15.37
CA TYR A 269 -12.40 10.80 -14.88
C TYR A 269 -13.04 11.58 -16.03
N GLN A 270 -12.24 12.15 -16.94
CA GLN A 270 -12.76 12.89 -18.10
C GLN A 270 -13.54 11.96 -19.04
N GLN A 271 -13.03 10.75 -19.32
CA GLN A 271 -13.72 9.76 -20.14
C GLN A 271 -15.09 9.41 -19.56
N ILE A 272 -15.17 9.12 -18.25
CA ILE A 272 -16.43 8.79 -17.59
C ILE A 272 -17.39 9.99 -17.59
N SER A 273 -16.90 11.20 -17.28
CA SER A 273 -17.74 12.40 -17.26
C SER A 273 -18.37 12.68 -18.64
N GLN A 274 -17.57 12.62 -19.71
CA GLN A 274 -18.06 12.82 -21.08
C GLN A 274 -19.10 11.76 -21.46
N SER A 275 -18.83 10.49 -21.14
CA SER A 275 -19.79 9.40 -21.39
C SER A 275 -21.10 9.57 -20.63
N LEU A 276 -21.08 10.14 -19.41
CA LEU A 276 -22.30 10.40 -18.64
C LEU A 276 -23.11 11.57 -19.21
N ASP A 277 -22.44 12.63 -19.70
CA ASP A 277 -23.10 13.75 -20.38
C ASP A 277 -23.81 13.28 -21.66
N ASP A 278 -23.19 12.37 -22.42
CA ASP A 278 -23.80 11.74 -23.60
C ASP A 278 -25.02 10.87 -23.24
N ILE A 279 -24.98 10.19 -22.10
CA ILE A 279 -26.10 9.38 -21.59
C ILE A 279 -27.29 10.26 -21.18
N PHE A 280 -27.05 11.45 -20.61
CA PHE A 280 -28.10 12.41 -20.28
C PHE A 280 -28.85 12.92 -21.51
N LEU A 281 -28.20 12.99 -22.68
CA LEU A 281 -28.80 13.44 -23.93
C LEU A 281 -29.68 12.37 -24.61
N ILE A 282 -29.49 11.08 -24.30
CA ILE A 282 -30.17 9.97 -24.99
C ILE A 282 -31.16 9.28 -24.06
N ASN A 283 -32.43 9.71 -24.15
CA ASN A 283 -33.52 9.33 -23.26
C ASN A 283 -34.15 7.95 -23.55
N SER A 284 -33.37 6.93 -23.94
CA SER A 284 -33.96 5.60 -24.18
C SER A 284 -32.95 4.44 -24.29
N SER A 285 -33.29 3.38 -23.57
CA SER A 285 -32.98 1.97 -23.83
C SER A 285 -31.56 1.47 -23.50
N THR A 286 -31.56 0.31 -22.85
CA THR A 286 -30.48 -0.56 -22.31
C THR A 286 -29.27 -0.86 -23.22
N THR A 287 -29.20 -0.31 -24.44
CA THR A 287 -28.13 -0.54 -25.42
C THR A 287 -26.91 0.38 -25.23
N ILE A 288 -27.03 1.42 -24.39
CA ILE A 288 -26.05 2.52 -24.27
C ILE A 288 -24.87 2.19 -23.34
N ILE A 289 -25.06 1.29 -22.35
CA ILE A 289 -23.99 0.91 -21.41
C ILE A 289 -22.86 0.15 -22.12
N ASN A 290 -23.14 -0.56 -23.21
CA ASN A 290 -22.14 -1.33 -23.97
C ASN A 290 -21.36 -0.50 -24.99
N LYS A 291 -21.86 0.67 -25.43
CA LYS A 291 -21.24 1.48 -26.50
C LYS A 291 -20.54 2.76 -26.04
N THR A 292 -20.93 3.35 -24.91
CA THR A 292 -20.60 4.76 -24.61
C THR A 292 -19.42 4.95 -23.66
N ILE A 293 -19.06 3.93 -22.85
CA ILE A 293 -17.97 4.02 -21.86
C ILE A 293 -16.60 3.68 -22.48
N ILE A 294 -16.55 3.26 -23.74
CA ILE A 294 -15.31 2.86 -24.43
C ILE A 294 -15.00 3.86 -25.54
N SER A 295 -14.69 5.11 -25.19
CA SER A 295 -14.05 6.04 -26.13
C SER A 295 -12.53 5.81 -26.10
N PRO A 296 -11.85 5.63 -27.25
CA PRO A 296 -10.39 5.52 -27.29
C PRO A 296 -9.73 6.80 -26.79
N TYR A 297 -8.59 6.66 -26.12
CA TYR A 297 -7.79 7.78 -25.66
C TYR A 297 -7.49 8.77 -26.80
N SER A 298 -7.86 10.04 -26.60
CA SER A 298 -7.35 11.18 -27.37
C SER A 298 -6.84 12.22 -26.38
N SER A 299 -5.62 12.73 -26.63
CA SER A 299 -4.83 13.54 -25.69
C SER A 299 -5.61 14.73 -25.09
N PRO A 300 -5.72 14.86 -23.75
CA PRO A 300 -6.44 15.99 -23.15
C PRO A 300 -5.57 17.24 -23.00
N LYS A 301 -6.16 18.40 -23.31
CA LYS A 301 -5.61 19.73 -23.00
C LYS A 301 -5.75 20.04 -21.51
N SER A 302 -4.73 20.67 -20.96
CA SER A 302 -4.54 21.04 -19.55
C SER A 302 -5.67 21.89 -18.96
N GLN A 303 -6.23 21.50 -17.82
CA GLN A 303 -6.87 22.43 -16.88
C GLN A 303 -6.85 21.90 -15.44
N THR A 304 -6.38 22.75 -14.55
CA THR A 304 -6.17 22.60 -13.10
C THR A 304 -7.47 22.74 -12.32
N LEU A 305 -7.71 21.94 -11.27
CA LEU A 305 -8.75 22.20 -10.28
C LEU A 305 -8.42 21.66 -8.88
N SER A 306 -8.76 22.49 -7.90
CA SER A 306 -8.43 22.49 -6.47
C SER A 306 -9.27 21.54 -5.62
N SER A 307 -8.67 21.07 -4.52
CA SER A 307 -9.21 20.12 -3.53
C SER A 307 -10.07 20.75 -2.44
N SER A 308 -11.17 20.10 -2.05
CA SER A 308 -11.70 20.16 -0.68
C SER A 308 -12.37 18.84 -0.28
N VAL A 309 -12.14 18.41 0.97
CA VAL A 309 -12.44 17.09 1.54
C VAL A 309 -13.52 17.26 2.62
N ILE A 310 -14.54 16.40 2.64
CA ILE A 310 -15.49 16.30 3.76
C ILE A 310 -15.71 14.83 4.14
N LYS A 311 -15.59 14.54 5.45
CA LYS A 311 -15.72 13.23 6.13
C LYS A 311 -17.16 12.97 6.59
N SER A 312 -17.60 11.71 6.66
CA SER A 312 -18.53 11.18 7.68
C SER A 312 -18.82 9.68 7.48
N PRO A 313 -19.12 8.88 8.54
CA PRO A 313 -18.88 7.43 8.60
C PRO A 313 -20.16 6.60 8.45
N MET A 314 -20.03 5.28 8.23
CA MET A 314 -20.85 4.30 8.98
C MET A 314 -20.45 2.82 8.76
N ASN A 315 -20.62 2.09 9.87
CA ASN A 315 -20.49 0.66 10.10
C ASN A 315 -21.16 -0.24 9.05
N THR A 316 -20.57 -1.41 8.75
CA THR A 316 -21.33 -2.68 8.65
C THR A 316 -20.45 -3.95 8.58
N SER A 317 -20.76 -4.88 9.50
CA SER A 317 -20.73 -6.36 9.45
C SER A 317 -19.44 -7.14 9.11
N LEU A 318 -18.89 -7.81 10.14
CA LEU A 318 -17.73 -8.71 10.15
C LEU A 318 -17.82 -9.96 9.24
N THR A 319 -18.99 -10.31 8.70
CA THR A 319 -19.20 -11.54 7.90
C THR A 319 -18.60 -11.48 6.50
N SER A 320 -18.43 -10.28 5.94
CA SER A 320 -17.79 -10.07 4.62
C SER A 320 -16.26 -10.28 4.65
N ILE A 321 -15.67 -10.23 5.85
CA ILE A 321 -14.23 -10.25 6.09
C ILE A 321 -13.67 -11.66 5.90
N TYR A 322 -14.37 -12.70 6.37
CA TYR A 322 -13.90 -14.09 6.28
C TYR A 322 -13.80 -14.63 4.85
N GLN A 323 -14.62 -14.13 3.91
CA GLN A 323 -14.60 -14.58 2.52
C GLN A 323 -13.42 -13.99 1.72
N TYR A 324 -12.97 -12.78 2.05
CA TYR A 324 -11.79 -12.17 1.40
C TYR A 324 -10.49 -12.82 1.88
N THR A 325 -10.36 -13.08 3.19
CA THR A 325 -9.20 -13.79 3.76
C THR A 325 -9.06 -15.20 3.20
N ALA A 326 -10.18 -15.91 3.01
CA ALA A 326 -10.20 -17.24 2.39
C ALA A 326 -9.82 -17.25 0.89
N MET A 327 -9.95 -16.12 0.18
CA MET A 327 -9.54 -15.99 -1.22
C MET A 327 -8.06 -15.67 -1.38
N CYS A 328 -7.48 -14.89 -0.45
CA CYS A 328 -6.03 -14.67 -0.39
C CYS A 328 -5.26 -15.96 -0.05
N SER A 329 -5.81 -16.82 0.83
CA SER A 329 -5.19 -18.11 1.19
C SER A 329 -5.21 -19.18 0.09
N ASN A 330 -5.91 -18.96 -1.03
CA ASN A 330 -6.06 -19.92 -2.13
C ASN A 330 -5.14 -19.63 -3.34
N GLY A 331 -4.07 -18.84 -3.17
CA GLY A 331 -3.02 -18.71 -4.20
C GLY A 331 -3.44 -18.04 -5.52
N LEU A 332 -4.51 -17.23 -5.51
CA LEU A 332 -4.97 -16.48 -6.69
C LEU A 332 -4.09 -15.25 -7.02
N PHE A 333 -3.07 -14.96 -6.20
CA PHE A 333 -2.11 -13.88 -6.39
C PHE A 333 -0.69 -14.46 -6.49
N GLY A 334 -0.34 -15.05 -7.63
CA GLY A 334 1.04 -15.51 -7.89
C GLY A 334 2.01 -14.34 -8.10
N VAL A 335 3.21 -14.46 -7.55
CA VAL A 335 4.31 -13.49 -7.64
C VAL A 335 5.45 -14.08 -8.45
N ALA A 336 5.79 -13.43 -9.57
CA ALA A 336 7.06 -13.68 -10.24
C ALA A 336 8.16 -12.94 -9.47
N ALA A 337 9.08 -13.69 -8.87
CA ALA A 337 10.32 -13.19 -8.31
C ALA A 337 11.32 -12.95 -9.45
N GLU A 338 11.75 -11.71 -9.67
CA GLU A 338 13.09 -11.44 -10.22
C GLU A 338 13.57 -9.99 -9.95
N SER A 339 14.80 -9.97 -9.41
CA SER A 339 15.88 -8.97 -9.36
C SER A 339 15.67 -7.51 -8.91
N GLU A 340 16.45 -7.19 -7.87
CA GLU A 340 17.03 -5.88 -7.52
C GLU A 340 16.05 -4.78 -7.07
N ASP A 341 15.48 -4.94 -5.87
CA ASP A 341 15.27 -3.88 -4.86
C ASP A 341 14.42 -4.45 -3.70
N PHE A 342 15.08 -4.93 -2.65
CA PHE A 342 14.41 -5.37 -1.42
C PHE A 342 13.81 -4.17 -0.68
N VAL A 343 12.54 -3.88 -0.93
CA VAL A 343 11.78 -2.86 -0.18
C VAL A 343 10.43 -3.45 0.20
N ILE A 344 10.25 -3.79 1.47
CA ILE A 344 8.96 -4.28 1.97
C ILE A 344 8.41 -3.43 3.13
N TRP A 345 7.08 -3.29 3.15
CA TRP A 345 6.24 -2.28 3.82
C TRP A 345 5.43 -2.85 4.99
N ASP A 346 5.00 -1.99 5.94
CA ASP A 346 3.99 -2.20 7.01
C ASP A 346 2.87 -1.14 6.90
N VAL A 347 1.60 -1.51 7.11
CA VAL A 347 0.55 -0.53 7.45
C VAL A 347 -0.45 -1.11 8.47
N GLU A 348 -0.08 -1.10 9.75
CA GLU A 348 -1.06 -0.90 10.83
C GLU A 348 -0.97 0.51 11.45
N GLU A 349 0.23 1.02 11.71
CA GLU A 349 0.43 2.29 12.43
C GLU A 349 1.58 3.16 11.88
N ARG A 350 1.86 3.02 10.57
CA ARG A 350 3.06 3.60 9.92
C ARG A 350 4.35 3.16 10.62
N ARG A 351 4.41 1.91 11.11
CA ARG A 351 5.67 1.37 11.63
C ARG A 351 6.63 1.14 10.47
N THR A 352 7.93 1.26 10.75
CA THR A 352 8.97 1.09 9.75
C THR A 352 9.51 -0.34 9.86
N ILE A 353 9.34 -1.14 8.80
CA ILE A 353 9.93 -2.47 8.70
C ILE A 353 11.34 -2.37 8.12
N PHE A 354 12.28 -3.01 8.81
CA PHE A 354 13.60 -3.37 8.31
C PHE A 354 13.59 -4.84 7.93
N VAL A 355 14.22 -5.19 6.80
CA VAL A 355 14.45 -6.57 6.40
C VAL A 355 15.95 -6.81 6.48
N THR A 356 16.36 -7.85 7.20
CA THR A 356 17.76 -8.25 7.35
C THR A 356 18.05 -9.58 6.67
#